data_AF-A0A433QAV1-F1
#
_entry.id   AF-A0A433QAV1-F1
#
_cell.length_a   1.000
_cell.length_b   1.000
_cell.length_c   1.000
_cell.angle_alpha   90.00
_cell.angle_beta   90.00
_cell.angle_gamma   90.00
#
_symmetry.space_group_name_H-M   'P 1'
#
loop_
_entity.id
_entity.type
_entity.pdbx_description
1 polymer ?
#
loop_
_entity_poly.entity_id
_entity_poly.type
_entity_poly.pdbx_seq_one_letter_code
_entity_poly.pdbx_strand_id
1 'polypeptide(L)'
;MDAASKISVLNYTRANLGTIVYKTMRPGEVDPAPEEKLSHMTALLDDDPALFLSRWGRFLPREQLEQFEGARGDYEVDFHLTTLLAQPTPPPSTPTSPPRTRTTAHIRSQNRRLQYLRRHLQNTPYFDDEAMQLREPALYEHYVGQYIPEEERNAPFAEEINLVERVLSDIDRGWAEERVRREREEAMEEEEEEEEQEEEEEEGEEEEDSALMRENGNGSRVDKPVRRKYGVPNGEVAHDLARDNDMDVLSSHREGEEGDKQEGNEQEMVDDKENVKPAFPSISEEERQELRDEFVRIMEERFLDGEDNEFDYSTVDFNEEYDDMDQQHMDLQDKYFDEDDPDDDEDRGGEGHTGYTGELDY
;
A
#
# COMPACT_ATOMS: atom_id res chain seq x y z
N MET A 1 -24.38 2.81 20.10
CA MET A 1 -23.95 2.23 21.40
C MET A 1 -24.84 2.73 22.53
N ASP A 2 -25.26 1.87 23.46
CA ASP A 2 -26.08 2.28 24.61
C ASP A 2 -25.23 2.88 25.76
N ALA A 3 -25.88 3.62 26.66
CA ALA A 3 -25.21 4.32 27.75
C ALA A 3 -24.55 3.38 28.77
N ALA A 4 -25.07 2.16 28.97
CA ALA A 4 -24.51 1.22 29.92
C ALA A 4 -23.21 0.59 29.38
N SER A 5 -23.22 0.22 28.09
CA SER A 5 -22.05 -0.27 27.35
C SER A 5 -20.91 0.76 27.35
N LYS A 6 -21.21 2.03 27.09
CA LYS A 6 -20.22 3.13 27.15
C LYS A 6 -19.58 3.24 28.53
N ILE A 7 -20.38 3.22 29.59
CA ILE A 7 -19.89 3.29 30.98
C ILE A 7 -18.98 2.09 31.31
N SER A 8 -19.30 0.90 30.82
CA SER A 8 -18.44 -0.29 31.00
C SER A 8 -17.06 -0.09 30.38
N VAL A 9 -17.02 0.32 29.12
CA VAL A 9 -15.76 0.55 28.39
C VAL A 9 -14.93 1.65 29.06
N LEU A 10 -15.55 2.77 29.47
CA LEU A 10 -14.85 3.86 30.14
C LEU A 10 -14.33 3.50 31.53
N ASN A 11 -15.03 2.66 32.28
CA ASN A 11 -14.53 2.16 33.56
C ASN A 11 -13.30 1.26 33.35
N TYR A 12 -13.31 0.43 32.30
CA TYR A 12 -12.17 -0.41 31.95
C TYR A 12 -10.97 0.44 31.50
N THR A 13 -11.16 1.43 30.64
CA THR A 13 -10.06 2.31 30.21
C THR A 13 -9.48 3.12 31.36
N ARG A 14 -10.33 3.60 32.28
CA ARG A 14 -9.89 4.28 33.50
C ARG A 14 -9.02 3.40 34.40
N ALA A 15 -9.41 2.14 34.56
CA ALA A 15 -8.65 1.19 35.38
C ALA A 15 -7.32 0.79 34.73
N ASN A 16 -7.23 0.83 33.40
CA ASN A 16 -6.07 0.35 32.63
C ASN A 16 -5.31 1.47 31.91
N LEU A 17 -5.49 2.73 32.31
CA LEU A 17 -4.91 3.88 31.62
C LEU A 17 -3.36 3.84 31.59
N GLY A 18 -2.73 3.21 32.58
CA GLY A 18 -1.27 3.01 32.61
C GLY A 18 -0.76 1.97 31.60
N THR A 19 -1.64 1.10 31.10
CA THR A 19 -1.32 0.07 30.10
C THR A 19 -1.69 0.51 28.69
N ILE A 20 -2.64 1.44 28.56
CA ILE A 20 -3.11 1.96 27.29
C ILE A 20 -2.16 3.05 26.79
N VAL A 21 -1.56 2.82 25.62
CA VAL A 21 -0.78 3.87 24.95
C VAL A 21 -1.75 4.92 24.42
N TYR A 22 -1.74 6.12 25.02
CA TYR A 22 -2.65 7.20 24.65
C TYR A 22 -2.39 7.73 23.23
N LYS A 23 -1.12 8.03 22.92
CA LYS A 23 -0.64 8.60 21.65
C LYS A 23 0.89 8.50 21.58
N THR A 24 1.45 8.42 20.36
CA THR A 24 2.89 8.58 20.12
C THR A 24 3.31 10.04 20.34
N MET A 25 4.16 10.29 21.33
CA MET A 25 4.66 11.64 21.67
C MET A 25 5.75 12.09 20.70
N ARG A 26 5.73 13.37 20.33
CA ARG A 26 6.85 13.99 19.60
C ARG A 26 7.98 14.31 20.59
N PRO A 27 9.25 14.39 20.12
CA PRO A 27 10.35 14.83 20.97
C PRO A 27 10.07 16.21 21.59
N GLY A 28 10.10 16.29 22.93
CA GLY A 28 9.79 17.51 23.69
C GLY A 28 8.31 17.76 24.00
N GLU A 29 7.41 16.86 23.60
CA GLU A 29 5.99 16.94 23.95
C GLU A 29 5.76 16.44 25.40
N VAL A 30 5.03 17.22 26.20
CA VAL A 30 4.69 16.85 27.58
C VAL A 30 3.52 15.88 27.58
N ASP A 31 3.65 14.76 28.28
CA ASP A 31 2.58 13.77 28.39
C ASP A 31 1.37 14.38 29.12
N PRO A 32 0.17 14.39 28.50
CA PRO A 32 -1.02 14.98 29.11
C PRO A 32 -1.42 14.27 30.41
N ALA A 33 -2.10 15.00 31.29
CA ALA A 33 -2.51 14.46 32.58
C ALA A 33 -3.51 13.30 32.40
N PRO A 34 -3.55 12.31 33.32
CA PRO A 34 -4.48 11.18 33.26
C PRO A 34 -5.95 11.60 33.09
N GLU A 35 -6.36 12.70 33.72
CA GLU A 35 -7.71 13.24 33.63
C GLU A 35 -8.02 13.81 32.23
N GLU A 36 -7.03 14.44 31.59
CA GLU A 36 -7.16 14.98 30.23
C GLU A 36 -7.26 13.85 29.20
N LYS A 37 -6.43 12.80 29.36
CA LYS A 37 -6.49 11.59 28.54
C LYS A 37 -7.87 10.95 28.60
N LEU A 38 -8.42 10.77 29.81
CA LEU A 38 -9.75 10.19 30.00
C LEU A 38 -10.87 11.07 29.42
N SER A 39 -10.77 12.39 29.58
CA SER A 39 -11.73 13.33 28.99
C SER A 39 -11.77 13.20 27.48
N HIS A 40 -10.60 13.16 26.83
CA HIS A 40 -10.50 12.99 25.38
C HIS A 40 -10.99 11.62 24.90
N MET A 41 -10.60 10.55 25.57
CA MET A 41 -11.10 9.19 25.26
C MET A 41 -12.61 9.09 25.42
N THR A 42 -13.18 9.77 26.42
CA THR A 42 -14.63 9.82 26.64
C THR A 42 -15.35 10.55 25.51
N ALA A 43 -14.86 11.73 25.14
CA ALA A 43 -15.42 12.49 24.02
C ALA A 43 -15.36 11.68 22.72
N LEU A 44 -14.21 11.04 22.43
CA LEU A 44 -14.06 10.23 21.22
C LEU A 44 -15.01 9.03 21.19
N LEU A 45 -15.23 8.35 22.33
CA LEU A 45 -16.19 7.23 22.39
C LEU A 45 -17.65 7.70 22.19
N ASP A 46 -17.94 8.94 22.56
CA ASP A 46 -19.27 9.53 22.42
C ASP A 46 -19.54 10.01 20.99
N ASP A 47 -18.55 10.65 20.37
CA ASP A 47 -18.65 11.26 19.04
C ASP A 47 -18.39 10.23 17.91
N ASP A 48 -17.32 9.42 18.03
CA ASP A 48 -16.84 8.50 16.99
C ASP A 48 -16.30 7.17 17.58
N PRO A 49 -17.19 6.17 17.72
CA PRO A 49 -16.81 4.84 18.20
C PRO A 49 -15.81 4.10 17.30
N ALA A 50 -15.79 4.36 15.98
CA ALA A 50 -14.89 3.70 15.04
C ALA A 50 -13.45 4.17 15.27
N LEU A 51 -13.25 5.48 15.36
CA LEU A 51 -11.95 6.09 15.63
C LEU A 51 -11.44 5.78 17.05
N PHE A 52 -12.34 5.57 18.00
CA PHE A 52 -11.98 5.03 19.31
C PHE A 52 -11.42 3.59 19.19
N LEU A 53 -12.08 2.72 18.43
CA LEU A 53 -11.63 1.33 18.21
C LEU A 53 -10.32 1.26 17.43
N SER A 54 -10.14 2.10 16.42
CA SER A 54 -8.91 2.13 15.63
C SER A 54 -7.68 2.51 16.48
N ARG A 55 -7.86 3.47 17.40
CA ARG A 55 -6.78 3.97 18.28
C ARG A 55 -6.52 3.07 19.48
N TRP A 56 -7.57 2.64 20.18
CA TRP A 56 -7.44 1.97 21.48
C TRP A 56 -8.09 0.58 21.56
N GLY A 57 -8.77 0.13 20.51
CA GLY A 57 -9.49 -1.16 20.50
C GLY A 57 -8.58 -2.36 20.78
N ARG A 58 -7.30 -2.31 20.39
CA ARG A 58 -6.32 -3.38 20.70
C ARG A 58 -6.02 -3.59 22.19
N PHE A 59 -6.30 -2.60 23.02
CA PHE A 59 -6.09 -2.69 24.47
C PHE A 59 -7.36 -3.13 25.21
N LEU A 60 -8.47 -3.28 24.50
CA LEU A 60 -9.73 -3.75 25.04
C LEU A 60 -9.80 -5.28 24.94
N PRO A 61 -10.18 -5.97 26.03
CA PRO A 61 -10.42 -7.40 25.98
C PRO A 61 -11.75 -7.68 25.29
N ARG A 62 -11.95 -8.93 24.88
CA ARG A 62 -13.12 -9.36 24.11
C ARG A 62 -14.45 -8.93 24.75
N GLU A 63 -14.55 -9.00 26.08
CA GLU A 63 -15.77 -8.63 26.81
C GLU A 63 -16.13 -7.15 26.66
N GLN A 64 -15.12 -6.29 26.46
CA GLN A 64 -15.32 -4.85 26.22
C GLN A 64 -15.55 -4.56 24.73
N LEU A 65 -14.93 -5.32 23.82
CA LEU A 65 -15.19 -5.23 22.38
C LEU A 65 -16.64 -5.61 22.04
N GLU A 66 -17.20 -6.61 22.72
CA GLU A 66 -18.60 -7.02 22.56
C GLU A 66 -19.60 -5.93 23.03
N GLN A 67 -19.17 -4.93 23.81
CA GLN A 67 -20.02 -3.79 24.19
C GLN A 67 -20.30 -2.84 23.01
N PHE A 68 -19.53 -2.94 21.92
CA PHE A 68 -19.72 -2.15 20.70
C PHE A 68 -20.74 -2.79 19.74
N GLU A 69 -21.35 -3.93 20.10
CA GLU A 69 -22.38 -4.59 19.28
C GLU A 69 -23.56 -3.64 18.97
N GLY A 70 -23.91 -2.76 19.91
CA GLY A 70 -24.94 -1.73 19.72
C GLY A 70 -24.50 -0.52 18.87
N ALA A 71 -23.29 -0.53 18.31
CA ALA A 71 -22.76 0.43 17.34
C ALA A 71 -22.50 -0.20 15.96
N ARG A 72 -22.86 -1.48 15.76
CA ARG A 72 -22.81 -2.13 14.44
C ARG A 72 -23.78 -1.49 13.46
N GLY A 73 -23.42 -1.53 12.17
CA GLY A 73 -24.12 -0.83 11.09
C GLY A 73 -23.35 0.36 10.53
N ASP A 74 -22.28 0.78 11.21
CA ASP A 74 -21.21 1.59 10.61
C ASP A 74 -20.13 0.64 10.10
N TYR A 75 -19.77 0.79 8.81
CA TYR A 75 -18.78 -0.04 8.14
C TYR A 75 -17.44 -0.03 8.88
N GLU A 76 -16.99 1.12 9.38
CA GLU A 76 -15.69 1.23 10.06
C GLU A 76 -15.69 0.52 11.41
N VAL A 77 -16.79 0.63 12.16
CA VAL A 77 -16.98 -0.09 13.42
C VAL A 77 -16.97 -1.60 13.17
N ASP A 78 -17.70 -2.07 12.16
CA ASP A 78 -17.79 -3.49 11.81
C ASP A 78 -16.44 -4.05 11.33
N PHE A 79 -15.69 -3.30 10.54
CA PHE A 79 -14.33 -3.66 10.10
C PHE A 79 -13.39 -3.82 11.30
N HIS A 80 -13.34 -2.82 12.19
CA HIS A 80 -12.46 -2.85 13.35
C HIS A 80 -12.84 -3.95 14.35
N LEU A 81 -14.14 -4.16 14.62
CA LEU A 81 -14.59 -5.24 15.49
C LEU A 81 -14.26 -6.61 14.93
N THR A 82 -14.50 -6.83 13.63
CA THR A 82 -14.17 -8.10 12.96
C THR A 82 -12.67 -8.38 13.04
N THR A 83 -11.84 -7.37 12.78
CA THR A 83 -10.38 -7.46 12.84
C THR A 83 -9.87 -7.74 14.25
N LEU A 84 -10.44 -7.09 15.27
CA LEU A 84 -10.01 -7.24 16.67
C LEU A 84 -10.50 -8.54 17.30
N LEU A 85 -11.70 -9.02 16.95
CA LEU A 85 -12.27 -10.27 17.47
C LEU A 85 -11.70 -11.52 16.78
N ALA A 86 -11.18 -11.39 15.55
CA ALA A 86 -10.53 -12.46 14.83
C ALA A 86 -9.12 -12.78 15.35
N GLN A 87 -8.52 -11.90 16.16
CA GLN A 87 -7.22 -12.19 16.78
C GLN A 87 -7.39 -13.26 17.88
N PRO A 88 -6.70 -14.42 17.79
CA PRO A 88 -6.77 -15.44 18.82
C PRO A 88 -6.19 -14.88 20.11
N THR A 89 -6.98 -14.92 21.19
CA THR A 89 -6.55 -14.47 22.51
C THR A 89 -5.37 -15.32 23.00
N PRO A 90 -4.17 -14.76 23.23
CA PRO A 90 -3.11 -15.48 23.92
C PRO A 90 -3.50 -15.69 25.40
N PRO A 91 -3.07 -16.79 26.03
CA PRO A 91 -3.37 -17.08 27.44
C PRO A 91 -2.84 -15.99 28.38
N PRO A 92 -3.46 -15.79 29.56
CA PRO A 92 -3.10 -14.72 30.47
C PRO A 92 -1.83 -15.11 31.23
N SER A 93 -0.68 -14.56 30.83
CA SER A 93 0.46 -14.16 31.68
C SER A 93 1.71 -13.94 30.82
N THR A 94 1.80 -12.79 30.15
CA THR A 94 3.07 -12.07 29.87
C THR A 94 2.71 -10.69 29.33
N PRO A 95 3.33 -9.61 29.82
CA PRO A 95 3.11 -8.28 29.26
C PRO A 95 3.79 -8.17 27.90
N THR A 96 3.25 -7.27 27.06
CA THR A 96 3.87 -6.76 25.82
C THR A 96 3.62 -7.59 24.56
N SER A 97 2.61 -7.19 23.77
CA SER A 97 2.76 -7.23 22.32
C SER A 97 3.21 -5.83 21.87
N PRO A 98 4.43 -5.66 21.35
CA PRO A 98 4.94 -4.37 20.90
C PRO A 98 4.33 -3.99 19.54
N PRO A 99 4.52 -2.75 19.05
CA PRO A 99 3.94 -2.28 17.78
C PRO A 99 4.50 -3.11 16.62
N ARG A 100 3.70 -4.01 16.02
CA ARG A 100 4.05 -4.89 14.88
C ARG A 100 5.57 -5.07 14.71
N THR A 101 6.22 -5.53 15.77
CA THR A 101 7.67 -5.70 15.78
C THR A 101 7.92 -6.96 14.97
N ARG A 102 8.91 -6.89 14.06
CA ARG A 102 9.39 -8.05 13.33
C ARG A 102 9.57 -9.19 14.35
N THR A 103 8.95 -10.34 14.11
CA THR A 103 9.02 -11.45 15.06
C THR A 103 10.49 -11.84 15.26
N THR A 104 10.85 -12.38 16.42
CA THR A 104 12.24 -12.83 16.67
C THR A 104 12.72 -13.85 15.61
N ALA A 105 11.81 -14.66 15.07
CA ALA A 105 12.08 -15.54 13.94
C ALA A 105 12.37 -14.75 12.66
N HIS A 106 11.57 -13.75 12.33
CA HIS A 106 11.77 -12.91 11.15
C HIS A 106 13.07 -12.09 11.23
N ILE A 107 13.40 -11.54 12.40
CA ILE A 107 14.68 -10.86 12.64
C ILE A 107 15.86 -11.83 12.43
N ARG A 108 15.75 -13.07 12.95
CA ARG A 108 16.79 -14.10 12.73
C ARG A 108 16.95 -14.45 11.26
N SER A 109 15.85 -14.68 10.53
CA SER A 109 15.90 -14.93 9.08
C SER A 109 16.53 -13.75 8.35
N GLN A 110 16.14 -12.52 8.67
CA GLN A 110 16.72 -11.32 8.05
C GLN A 110 18.23 -11.20 8.33
N ASN A 111 18.66 -11.46 9.57
CA ASN A 111 20.07 -11.45 9.94
C ASN A 111 20.86 -12.54 9.21
N ARG A 112 20.31 -13.76 9.09
CA ARG A 112 20.92 -14.86 8.31
C ARG A 112 21.04 -14.50 6.84
N ARG A 113 19.98 -13.94 6.25
CA ARG A 113 19.98 -13.44 4.87
C ARG A 113 20.99 -12.32 4.66
N LEU A 114 21.13 -11.39 5.61
CA LEU A 114 22.13 -10.33 5.57
C LEU A 114 23.55 -10.89 5.58
N GLN A 115 23.82 -11.89 6.43
CA GLN A 115 25.12 -12.59 6.43
C GLN A 115 25.37 -13.31 5.11
N TYR A 116 24.36 -13.99 4.56
CA TYR A 116 24.48 -14.64 3.26
C TYR A 116 24.77 -13.64 2.14
N LEU A 117 24.01 -12.55 2.08
CA LEU A 117 24.18 -11.47 1.11
C LEU A 117 25.62 -10.93 1.15
N ARG A 118 26.11 -10.58 2.35
CA ARG A 118 27.48 -10.06 2.54
C ARG A 118 28.57 -11.04 2.14
N ARG A 119 28.40 -12.32 2.45
CA ARG A 119 29.43 -13.35 2.21
C ARG A 119 29.42 -13.88 0.77
N HIS A 120 28.24 -14.01 0.17
CA HIS A 120 28.05 -14.79 -1.05
C HIS A 120 27.51 -13.98 -2.23
N LEU A 121 26.76 -12.89 -2.01
CA LEU A 121 26.09 -12.17 -3.11
C LEU A 121 26.78 -10.86 -3.49
N GLN A 122 27.41 -10.14 -2.54
CA GLN A 122 28.02 -8.82 -2.79
C GLN A 122 29.04 -8.77 -3.93
N ASN A 123 29.74 -9.87 -4.22
CA ASN A 123 30.76 -9.94 -5.28
C ASN A 123 30.32 -10.79 -6.47
N THR A 124 29.01 -11.02 -6.63
CA THR A 124 28.44 -11.81 -7.71
C THR A 124 27.55 -10.94 -8.60
N PRO A 125 27.22 -11.40 -9.82
CA PRO A 125 26.28 -10.71 -10.70
C PRO A 125 24.84 -10.65 -10.20
N TYR A 126 24.55 -11.08 -8.96
CA TYR A 126 23.19 -11.16 -8.44
C TYR A 126 22.50 -9.79 -8.40
N PHE A 127 23.24 -8.72 -8.10
CA PHE A 127 22.76 -7.34 -8.09
C PHE A 127 23.31 -6.54 -9.29
N ASP A 128 23.64 -7.21 -10.39
CA ASP A 128 23.93 -6.54 -11.66
C ASP A 128 22.61 -6.13 -12.34
N ASP A 129 22.67 -5.07 -13.15
CA ASP A 129 21.49 -4.43 -13.75
C ASP A 129 20.66 -5.43 -14.57
N GLU A 130 21.32 -6.25 -15.39
CA GLU A 130 20.66 -7.29 -16.22
C GLU A 130 19.97 -8.36 -15.36
N ALA A 131 20.62 -8.81 -14.28
CA ALA A 131 20.07 -9.80 -13.37
C ALA A 131 18.87 -9.25 -12.57
N MET A 132 18.95 -8.00 -12.12
CA MET A 132 17.85 -7.35 -11.41
C MET A 132 16.68 -7.03 -12.35
N GLN A 133 16.95 -6.60 -13.58
CA GLN A 133 15.94 -6.35 -14.61
C GLN A 133 15.13 -7.61 -14.91
N LEU A 134 15.78 -8.76 -15.02
CA LEU A 134 15.09 -10.03 -15.27
C LEU A 134 14.15 -10.43 -14.12
N ARG A 135 14.56 -10.19 -12.86
CA ARG A 135 13.75 -10.52 -11.68
C ARG A 135 12.60 -9.54 -11.48
N GLU A 136 12.89 -8.24 -11.58
CA GLU A 136 11.93 -7.15 -11.35
C GLU A 136 11.94 -6.11 -12.50
N PRO A 137 11.36 -6.44 -13.66
CA PRO A 137 11.39 -5.58 -14.85
C PRO A 137 10.75 -4.19 -14.66
N ALA A 138 9.59 -4.11 -13.98
CA ALA A 138 8.89 -2.84 -13.80
C ALA A 138 9.61 -1.90 -12.83
N LEU A 139 10.14 -2.45 -11.74
CA LEU A 139 10.95 -1.68 -10.80
C LEU A 139 12.23 -1.17 -11.49
N TYR A 140 12.87 -2.01 -12.30
CA TYR A 140 14.01 -1.60 -13.11
C TYR A 140 13.64 -0.47 -14.07
N GLU A 141 12.51 -0.55 -14.77
CA GLU A 141 12.07 0.50 -15.69
C GLU A 141 11.85 1.83 -14.95
N HIS A 142 11.30 1.80 -13.74
CA HIS A 142 11.07 3.00 -12.93
C HIS A 142 12.37 3.66 -12.45
N TYR A 143 13.36 2.90 -11.97
CA TYR A 143 14.56 3.50 -11.39
C TYR A 143 15.70 3.71 -12.39
N VAL A 144 15.81 2.84 -13.40
CA VAL A 144 16.96 2.81 -14.31
C VAL A 144 16.50 2.96 -15.75
N GLY A 145 15.57 2.11 -16.20
CA GLY A 145 15.19 1.96 -17.60
C GLY A 145 14.69 3.24 -18.27
N GLN A 146 13.82 4.01 -17.61
CA GLN A 146 13.24 5.24 -18.19
C GLN A 146 14.26 6.36 -18.45
N TYR A 147 15.44 6.26 -17.83
CA TYR A 147 16.53 7.23 -17.96
C TYR A 147 17.64 6.77 -18.93
N ILE A 148 17.53 5.54 -19.47
CA ILE A 148 18.43 5.06 -20.51
C ILE A 148 17.92 5.56 -21.86
N PRO A 149 18.71 6.35 -22.61
CA PRO A 149 18.28 6.85 -23.91
C PRO A 149 18.11 5.69 -24.91
N GLU A 150 17.17 5.85 -25.84
CA GLU A 150 16.80 4.80 -26.79
C GLU A 150 17.98 4.36 -27.66
N GLU A 151 18.93 5.26 -27.94
CA GLU A 151 20.16 4.92 -28.67
C GLU A 151 21.09 4.00 -27.89
N GLU A 152 21.18 4.16 -26.57
CA GLU A 152 21.95 3.27 -25.69
C GLU A 152 21.24 1.93 -25.51
N ARG A 153 19.91 1.97 -25.30
CA ARG A 153 19.08 0.77 -25.14
C ARG A 153 19.10 -0.13 -26.37
N ASN A 154 19.17 0.44 -27.56
CA ASN A 154 19.23 -0.27 -28.84
C ASN A 154 20.64 -0.35 -29.44
N ALA A 155 21.68 -0.14 -28.61
CA ALA A 155 23.05 -0.27 -29.07
C ALA A 155 23.30 -1.68 -29.64
N PRO A 156 24.00 -1.81 -30.77
CA PRO A 156 24.34 -3.11 -31.32
C PRO A 156 25.23 -3.88 -30.35
N PHE A 157 24.99 -5.19 -30.22
CA PHE A 157 25.86 -6.10 -29.49
C PHE A 157 27.32 -5.95 -29.90
N ALA A 158 28.24 -6.07 -28.94
CA ALA A 158 29.67 -6.08 -29.22
C ALA A 158 30.02 -7.20 -30.22
N GLU A 159 31.01 -6.96 -31.08
CA GLU A 159 31.42 -7.89 -32.13
C GLU A 159 31.87 -9.26 -31.60
N GLU A 160 32.23 -9.35 -30.32
CA GLU A 160 32.74 -10.55 -29.66
C GLU A 160 31.63 -11.46 -29.09
N ILE A 161 30.37 -11.01 -29.06
CA ILE A 161 29.24 -11.76 -28.48
C ILE A 161 28.81 -12.88 -29.42
N ASN A 162 28.59 -14.06 -28.85
CA ASN A 162 28.21 -15.23 -29.64
C ASN A 162 26.72 -15.17 -30.08
N LEU A 163 26.37 -15.85 -31.19
CA LEU A 163 24.99 -15.82 -31.71
C LEU A 163 23.94 -16.34 -30.72
N VAL A 164 24.25 -17.38 -29.95
CA VAL A 164 23.33 -17.94 -28.95
C VAL A 164 23.10 -16.94 -27.82
N GLU A 165 24.15 -16.30 -27.33
CA GLU A 165 24.08 -15.27 -26.28
C GLU A 165 23.31 -14.04 -26.74
N ARG A 166 23.50 -13.63 -28.00
CA ARG A 166 22.65 -12.61 -28.63
C ARG A 166 21.18 -12.99 -28.63
N VAL A 167 20.85 -14.21 -29.06
CA VAL A 167 19.46 -14.68 -29.11
C VAL A 167 18.86 -14.77 -27.71
N LEU A 168 19.63 -15.22 -26.71
CA LEU A 168 19.19 -15.27 -25.32
C LEU A 168 18.92 -13.85 -24.78
N SER A 169 19.84 -12.91 -24.99
CA SER A 169 19.66 -11.51 -24.56
C SER A 169 18.44 -10.85 -25.23
N ASP A 170 18.20 -11.09 -26.52
CA ASP A 170 17.01 -10.59 -27.22
C ASP A 170 15.71 -11.22 -26.65
N ILE A 171 15.74 -12.51 -26.30
CA ILE A 171 14.62 -13.19 -25.64
C ILE A 171 14.38 -12.55 -24.26
N ASP A 172 15.40 -12.50 -23.41
CA ASP A 172 15.37 -11.97 -22.04
C ASP A 172 14.85 -10.53 -22.01
N ARG A 173 15.33 -9.68 -22.92
CA ARG A 173 14.80 -8.32 -23.12
C ARG A 173 13.32 -8.32 -23.48
N GLY A 174 12.90 -9.17 -24.42
CA GLY A 174 11.50 -9.28 -24.80
C GLY A 174 10.59 -9.76 -23.66
N TRP A 175 11.07 -10.68 -22.81
CA TRP A 175 10.35 -11.11 -21.61
C TRP A 175 10.20 -9.97 -20.59
N ALA A 176 11.27 -9.21 -20.36
CA ALA A 176 11.25 -8.07 -19.45
C ALA A 176 10.28 -6.97 -19.96
N GLU A 177 10.38 -6.59 -21.24
CA GLU A 177 9.49 -5.60 -21.87
C GLU A 177 8.02 -6.04 -21.81
N GLU A 178 7.73 -7.31 -22.07
CA GLU A 178 6.38 -7.86 -21.99
C GLU A 178 5.81 -7.79 -20.57
N ARG A 179 6.63 -8.09 -19.55
CA ARG A 179 6.22 -7.98 -18.15
C ARG A 179 5.88 -6.54 -17.76
N VAL A 180 6.75 -5.59 -18.12
CA VAL A 180 6.50 -4.16 -17.89
C VAL A 180 5.21 -3.72 -18.58
N ARG A 181 5.02 -4.13 -19.83
CA ARG A 181 3.83 -3.82 -20.61
C ARG A 181 2.56 -4.35 -19.94
N ARG A 182 2.57 -5.61 -19.53
CA ARG A 182 1.43 -6.25 -18.86
C ARG A 182 1.11 -5.59 -17.53
N GLU A 183 2.09 -5.32 -16.67
CA GLU A 183 1.84 -4.63 -15.39
C GLU A 183 1.30 -3.22 -15.59
N ARG A 184 1.75 -2.52 -16.65
CA ARG A 184 1.21 -1.21 -17.01
C ARG A 184 -0.23 -1.30 -17.54
N GLU A 185 -0.53 -2.31 -18.35
CA GLU A 185 -1.90 -2.59 -18.82
C GLU A 185 -2.81 -2.91 -17.63
N GLU A 186 -2.39 -3.79 -16.72
CA GLU A 186 -3.11 -4.13 -15.47
C GLU A 186 -3.36 -2.89 -14.60
N ALA A 187 -2.35 -2.00 -14.43
CA ALA A 187 -2.53 -0.76 -13.66
C ALA A 187 -3.50 0.24 -14.31
N MET A 188 -3.51 0.33 -15.65
CA MET A 188 -4.49 1.18 -16.35
C MET A 188 -5.90 0.61 -16.24
N GLU A 189 -6.07 -0.71 -16.30
CA GLU A 189 -7.36 -1.37 -16.08
C GLU A 189 -7.86 -1.14 -14.65
N GLU A 190 -6.99 -1.21 -13.63
CA GLU A 190 -7.35 -0.89 -12.24
C GLU A 190 -7.78 0.59 -12.08
N GLU A 191 -7.06 1.53 -12.71
CA GLU A 191 -7.45 2.95 -12.71
C GLU A 191 -8.81 3.18 -13.39
N GLU A 192 -9.06 2.53 -14.54
CA GLU A 192 -10.37 2.60 -15.23
C GLU A 192 -11.50 2.01 -14.37
N GLU A 193 -11.26 0.89 -13.67
CA GLU A 193 -12.24 0.31 -12.74
C GLU A 193 -12.52 1.21 -11.52
N GLU A 194 -11.51 1.93 -11.01
CA GLU A 194 -11.69 2.92 -9.94
C GLU A 194 -12.50 4.13 -10.43
N GLU A 195 -12.22 4.66 -11.63
CA GLU A 195 -12.99 5.76 -12.24
C GLU A 195 -14.46 5.36 -12.48
N GLU A 196 -14.74 4.15 -12.99
CA GLU A 196 -16.11 3.64 -13.16
C GLU A 196 -16.87 3.53 -11.83
N GLN A 197 -16.19 3.11 -10.74
CA GLN A 197 -16.78 3.06 -9.41
C GLN A 197 -17.10 4.45 -8.87
N GLU A 198 -16.22 5.43 -9.06
CA GLU A 198 -16.47 6.83 -8.66
C GLU A 198 -17.66 7.42 -9.43
N GLU A 199 -17.78 7.16 -10.74
CA GLU A 199 -18.94 7.59 -11.54
C GLU A 199 -20.26 6.96 -11.06
N GLU A 200 -20.28 5.66 -10.72
CA GLU A 200 -21.48 5.00 -10.17
C GLU A 200 -21.89 5.56 -8.80
N GLU A 201 -20.93 5.93 -7.95
CA GLU A 201 -21.18 6.57 -6.65
C GLU A 201 -21.79 7.97 -6.84
N GLU A 202 -21.24 8.80 -7.73
CA GLU A 202 -21.79 10.13 -8.04
C GLU A 202 -23.22 10.05 -8.61
N GLU A 203 -23.51 9.12 -9.53
CA GLU A 203 -24.86 8.90 -10.06
C GLU A 203 -25.84 8.48 -8.94
N GLY A 204 -25.39 7.66 -8.00
CA GLY A 204 -26.16 7.24 -6.82
C GLY A 204 -26.53 8.40 -5.89
N GLU A 205 -25.56 9.29 -5.61
CA GLU A 205 -25.80 10.49 -4.79
C GLU A 205 -26.78 11.46 -5.47
N GLU A 206 -26.69 11.66 -6.80
CA GLU A 206 -27.63 12.49 -7.55
C GLU A 206 -29.06 11.92 -7.53
N GLU A 207 -29.20 10.59 -7.66
CA GLU A 207 -30.49 9.89 -7.55
C GLU A 207 -31.10 10.09 -6.14
N GLU A 208 -30.31 9.96 -5.07
CA GLU A 208 -30.76 10.18 -3.69
C GLU A 208 -31.18 11.64 -3.44
N ASP A 209 -30.39 12.62 -3.88
CA ASP A 209 -30.71 14.04 -3.76
C ASP A 209 -32.00 14.40 -4.53
N SER A 210 -32.19 13.80 -5.72
CA SER A 210 -33.41 13.97 -6.52
C SER A 210 -34.64 13.36 -5.82
N ALA A 211 -34.47 12.25 -5.10
CA ALA A 211 -35.52 11.61 -4.32
C ALA A 211 -35.92 12.45 -3.10
N LEU A 212 -34.95 13.03 -2.38
CA LEU A 212 -35.17 13.94 -1.24
C LEU A 212 -35.90 15.23 -1.66
N MET A 213 -35.60 15.77 -2.85
CA MET A 213 -36.31 16.92 -3.43
C MET A 213 -37.77 16.61 -3.79
N ARG A 214 -38.07 15.38 -4.23
CA ARG A 214 -39.45 14.95 -4.51
C ARG A 214 -40.30 14.78 -3.26
N GLU A 215 -39.71 14.34 -2.15
CA GLU A 215 -40.44 14.10 -0.90
C GLU A 215 -40.82 15.43 -0.20
N ASN A 216 -39.97 16.45 -0.29
CA ASN A 216 -40.20 17.77 0.32
C ASN A 216 -41.14 18.70 -0.49
N GLY A 217 -41.56 18.31 -1.70
CA GLY A 217 -42.42 19.10 -2.59
C GLY A 217 -43.93 19.06 -2.29
N ASN A 218 -44.38 18.31 -1.28
CA ASN A 218 -45.82 18.10 -1.03
C ASN A 218 -46.40 19.08 0.00
N GLY A 219 -46.31 20.39 -0.30
CA GLY A 219 -46.83 21.47 0.55
C GLY A 219 -47.56 22.57 -0.22
N SER A 220 -48.89 22.49 -0.24
CA SER A 220 -49.85 23.56 -0.58
C SER A 220 -50.28 23.70 -2.05
N ARG A 221 -51.25 22.86 -2.42
CA ARG A 221 -52.12 23.00 -3.60
C ARG A 221 -53.31 23.91 -3.24
N VAL A 222 -53.29 25.17 -3.68
CA VAL A 222 -54.48 26.05 -3.73
C VAL A 222 -55.07 26.05 -5.14
N ASP A 223 -56.04 25.15 -5.37
CA ASP A 223 -56.96 25.11 -6.52
C ASP A 223 -58.06 26.19 -6.31
N LYS A 224 -58.38 27.15 -7.20
CA LYS A 224 -59.07 27.11 -8.53
C LYS A 224 -59.58 28.55 -8.88
N PRO A 225 -60.19 28.88 -10.06
CA PRO A 225 -60.48 28.03 -11.24
C PRO A 225 -60.12 28.63 -12.62
N VAL A 226 -59.99 27.70 -13.58
CA VAL A 226 -59.90 27.93 -15.03
C VAL A 226 -61.27 28.27 -15.65
N ARG A 227 -61.29 29.27 -16.54
CA ARG A 227 -62.40 29.54 -17.47
C ARG A 227 -62.08 29.00 -18.87
N ARG A 228 -62.77 27.91 -19.18
CA ARG A 228 -62.99 27.18 -20.45
C ARG A 228 -62.95 28.04 -21.73
N LYS A 229 -62.53 27.47 -22.87
CA LYS A 229 -63.29 27.40 -24.16
C LYS A 229 -62.54 26.57 -25.26
N TYR A 230 -63.26 25.55 -25.78
CA TYR A 230 -63.17 24.80 -27.07
C TYR A 230 -61.80 24.18 -27.45
N GLY A 231 -61.64 22.89 -27.78
CA GLY A 231 -62.46 21.88 -28.48
C GLY A 231 -61.55 21.31 -29.59
N VAL A 232 -61.23 20.02 -29.67
CA VAL A 232 -61.93 18.93 -30.40
C VAL A 232 -61.13 17.62 -30.17
N PRO A 233 -61.76 16.42 -30.18
CA PRO A 233 -61.26 15.20 -29.54
C PRO A 233 -60.70 14.11 -30.49
N ASN A 234 -59.91 13.19 -29.88
CA ASN A 234 -59.73 11.72 -30.03
C ASN A 234 -60.15 11.01 -31.32
N GLY A 235 -59.51 9.91 -31.76
CA GLY A 235 -58.56 8.96 -31.15
C GLY A 235 -58.03 8.02 -32.24
N GLU A 236 -57.38 6.88 -32.00
CA GLU A 236 -57.55 5.94 -30.90
C GLU A 236 -56.55 4.75 -31.06
N VAL A 237 -56.12 4.19 -29.92
CA VAL A 237 -55.74 2.78 -29.61
C VAL A 237 -54.58 2.13 -30.43
N ALA A 238 -53.37 1.93 -29.88
CA ALA A 238 -52.91 1.01 -28.82
C ALA A 238 -52.68 -0.46 -29.24
N HIS A 239 -51.59 -0.98 -28.67
CA HIS A 239 -51.28 -2.37 -28.35
C HIS A 239 -50.72 -3.30 -29.44
N ASP A 240 -49.42 -3.55 -29.28
CA ASP A 240 -48.86 -4.85 -28.88
C ASP A 240 -48.33 -5.87 -29.90
N LEU A 241 -47.28 -6.55 -29.39
CA LEU A 241 -46.72 -7.86 -29.74
C LEU A 241 -45.50 -7.86 -30.68
N ALA A 242 -44.33 -7.88 -30.04
CA ALA A 242 -43.39 -9.01 -29.94
C ALA A 242 -43.12 -9.91 -31.16
N ARG A 243 -41.84 -10.37 -31.20
CA ARG A 243 -41.23 -11.49 -31.96
C ARG A 243 -40.71 -11.10 -33.34
N ASP A 244 -39.64 -11.65 -33.90
CA ASP A 244 -38.54 -12.56 -33.53
C ASP A 244 -37.68 -12.60 -34.82
N ASN A 245 -36.35 -12.86 -34.70
CA ASN A 245 -35.45 -13.41 -35.75
C ASN A 245 -35.20 -12.54 -37.01
N ASP A 246 -34.09 -12.59 -37.77
CA ASP A 246 -33.01 -13.53 -38.10
C ASP A 246 -31.74 -12.68 -38.42
N MET A 247 -30.47 -13.01 -38.10
CA MET A 247 -29.57 -14.08 -38.58
C MET A 247 -29.33 -14.12 -40.11
N ASP A 248 -28.17 -13.58 -40.55
CA ASP A 248 -27.39 -13.98 -41.75
C ASP A 248 -26.04 -13.21 -41.64
N VAL A 249 -24.82 -13.73 -41.44
CA VAL A 249 -24.04 -14.88 -41.93
C VAL A 249 -23.59 -14.76 -43.39
N LEU A 250 -22.25 -14.78 -43.55
CA LEU A 250 -21.41 -14.88 -44.76
C LEU A 250 -21.08 -13.58 -45.51
N SER A 251 -19.95 -13.42 -46.19
CA SER A 251 -18.56 -13.90 -46.09
C SER A 251 -17.82 -13.29 -47.29
N SER A 252 -16.57 -12.88 -47.09
CA SER A 252 -15.44 -13.07 -48.03
C SER A 252 -15.34 -12.31 -49.38
N HIS A 253 -14.08 -11.89 -49.66
CA HIS A 253 -13.42 -11.76 -50.98
C HIS A 253 -13.76 -10.53 -51.86
N ARG A 254 -12.88 -9.91 -52.65
CA ARG A 254 -11.44 -10.00 -52.99
C ARG A 254 -11.23 -9.10 -54.23
N GLU A 255 -10.05 -8.47 -54.36
CA GLU A 255 -9.45 -7.84 -55.58
C GLU A 255 -10.17 -6.61 -56.20
N GLY A 256 -9.53 -5.57 -56.73
CA GLY A 256 -8.12 -5.24 -57.01
C GLY A 256 -8.02 -3.88 -57.75
N GLU A 257 -6.79 -3.36 -57.91
CA GLU A 257 -6.23 -2.51 -59.01
C GLU A 257 -7.00 -1.24 -59.47
N GLU A 258 -6.44 -0.09 -59.87
CA GLU A 258 -5.11 0.41 -60.22
C GLU A 258 -5.25 1.96 -60.41
N GLY A 259 -4.20 2.72 -60.10
CA GLY A 259 -3.75 3.93 -60.82
C GLY A 259 -4.56 5.24 -60.75
N ASP A 260 -3.95 6.29 -60.17
CA ASP A 260 -3.70 7.53 -60.93
C ASP A 260 -2.52 8.32 -60.35
N LYS A 261 -1.74 8.93 -61.25
CA LYS A 261 -0.57 9.77 -60.95
C LYS A 261 -1.03 11.22 -60.91
N GLN A 262 -0.59 12.00 -59.93
CA GLN A 262 -0.52 13.45 -60.10
C GLN A 262 0.71 14.06 -59.43
N GLU A 263 1.44 14.79 -60.26
CA GLU A 263 2.61 15.60 -59.97
C GLU A 263 2.28 16.81 -59.09
N GLY A 264 3.26 17.23 -58.28
CA GLY A 264 3.53 18.65 -58.00
C GLY A 264 3.13 19.15 -56.63
N ASN A 265 4.07 19.16 -55.69
CA ASN A 265 4.43 20.40 -54.97
C ASN A 265 5.77 20.22 -54.24
N GLU A 266 6.85 20.71 -54.83
CA GLU A 266 8.11 20.93 -54.11
C GLU A 266 7.94 22.23 -53.32
N GLN A 267 7.37 22.12 -52.12
CA GLN A 267 7.34 23.22 -51.15
C GLN A 267 8.56 23.08 -50.26
N GLU A 268 9.53 23.93 -50.56
CA GLU A 268 10.70 24.27 -49.76
C GLU A 268 10.27 24.58 -48.32
N MET A 269 10.30 23.56 -47.45
CA MET A 269 10.10 23.73 -46.02
C MET A 269 11.40 24.25 -45.44
N VAL A 270 11.37 25.56 -45.18
CA VAL A 270 12.33 26.28 -44.36
C VAL A 270 12.58 25.51 -43.06
N ASP A 271 13.86 25.27 -42.83
CA ASP A 271 14.49 24.63 -41.67
C ASP A 271 14.24 25.48 -40.41
N ASP A 272 13.00 25.50 -39.93
CA ASP A 272 12.68 25.90 -38.56
C ASP A 272 13.12 24.76 -37.66
N LYS A 273 14.36 24.88 -37.17
CA LYS A 273 14.85 24.18 -35.98
C LYS A 273 14.00 24.61 -34.78
N GLU A 274 12.75 24.18 -34.74
CA GLU A 274 12.04 24.05 -33.50
C GLU A 274 12.83 23.06 -32.65
N ASN A 275 13.36 23.60 -31.58
CA ASN A 275 13.96 22.91 -30.46
C ASN A 275 12.97 21.86 -29.94
N VAL A 276 12.97 20.68 -30.56
CA VAL A 276 12.39 19.46 -30.00
C VAL A 276 13.18 19.23 -28.73
N LYS A 277 12.62 19.67 -27.60
CA LYS A 277 13.09 19.26 -26.28
C LYS A 277 13.22 17.74 -26.33
N PRO A 278 14.36 17.15 -25.96
CA PRO A 278 14.44 15.70 -25.89
C PRO A 278 13.29 15.24 -24.98
N ALA A 279 12.48 14.30 -25.48
CA ALA A 279 11.35 13.71 -24.75
C ALA A 279 11.81 12.81 -23.59
N PHE A 280 13.12 12.80 -23.29
CA PHE A 280 13.73 12.05 -22.22
C PHE A 280 13.97 12.99 -21.04
N PRO A 281 13.64 12.58 -19.79
CA PRO A 281 14.15 13.24 -18.61
C PRO A 281 15.68 13.11 -18.63
N SER A 282 16.35 14.13 -19.16
CA SER A 282 17.81 14.20 -19.20
C SER A 282 18.32 14.51 -17.79
N ILE A 283 18.30 13.50 -16.94
CA ILE A 283 18.94 13.56 -15.62
C ILE A 283 20.45 13.54 -15.80
N SER A 284 21.16 14.11 -14.84
CA SER A 284 22.61 14.06 -14.80
C SER A 284 23.10 12.62 -14.57
N GLU A 285 24.34 12.34 -14.96
CA GLU A 285 24.97 11.04 -14.69
C GLU A 285 25.02 10.73 -13.19
N GLU A 286 25.18 11.76 -12.35
CA GLU A 286 25.18 11.63 -10.89
C GLU A 286 23.80 11.20 -10.38
N GLU A 287 22.72 11.84 -10.83
CA GLU A 287 21.34 11.45 -10.49
C GLU A 287 21.01 10.04 -11.00
N ARG A 288 21.48 9.67 -12.20
CA ARG A 288 21.30 8.31 -12.74
C ARG A 288 21.96 7.27 -11.85
N GLN A 289 23.15 7.57 -11.32
CA GLN A 289 23.84 6.69 -10.39
C GLN A 289 23.11 6.62 -9.04
N GLU A 290 22.58 7.73 -8.52
CA GLU A 290 21.82 7.74 -7.27
C GLU A 290 20.55 6.88 -7.37
N LEU A 291 19.80 6.98 -8.47
CA LEU A 291 18.62 6.16 -8.72
C LEU A 291 18.97 4.68 -8.87
N ARG A 292 20.10 4.37 -9.53
CA ARG A 292 20.62 3.01 -9.62
C ARG A 292 21.00 2.46 -8.24
N ASP A 293 21.65 3.26 -7.40
CA ASP A 293 22.01 2.87 -6.04
C ASP A 293 20.76 2.68 -5.16
N GLU A 294 19.71 3.49 -5.36
CA GLU A 294 18.40 3.31 -4.73
C GLU A 294 17.76 2.00 -5.16
N PHE A 295 17.77 1.70 -6.45
CA PHE A 295 17.26 0.43 -6.98
C PHE A 295 17.96 -0.77 -6.36
N VAL A 296 19.30 -0.74 -6.27
CA VAL A 296 20.07 -1.81 -5.59
C VAL A 296 19.64 -1.95 -4.13
N ARG A 297 19.50 -0.84 -3.39
CA ARG A 297 19.06 -0.89 -1.98
C ARG A 297 17.68 -1.51 -1.82
N ILE A 298 16.73 -1.17 -2.70
CA ILE A 298 15.39 -1.76 -2.69
C ILE A 298 15.48 -3.26 -2.96
N MET A 299 16.29 -3.68 -3.93
CA MET A 299 16.50 -5.10 -4.23
C MET A 299 17.18 -5.85 -3.07
N GLU A 300 18.12 -5.22 -2.36
CA GLU A 300 18.71 -5.77 -1.13
C GLU A 300 17.66 -5.90 -0.03
N GLU A 301 16.81 -4.89 0.18
CA GLU A 301 15.75 -4.92 1.19
C GLU A 301 14.72 -6.02 0.90
N ARG A 302 14.23 -6.13 -0.34
CA ARG A 302 13.36 -7.22 -0.80
C ARG A 302 14.01 -8.58 -0.58
N PHE A 303 15.31 -8.70 -0.86
CA PHE A 303 16.04 -9.92 -0.59
C PHE A 303 16.03 -10.27 0.90
N LEU A 304 16.29 -9.30 1.79
CA LEU A 304 16.29 -9.49 3.23
C LEU A 304 14.89 -9.83 3.78
N ASP A 305 13.84 -9.24 3.21
CA ASP A 305 12.46 -9.48 3.60
C ASP A 305 11.90 -10.80 3.05
N GLY A 306 12.53 -11.34 2.00
CA GLY A 306 12.22 -12.67 1.45
C GLY A 306 11.25 -12.61 0.28
N GLU A 307 11.24 -11.50 -0.44
CA GLU A 307 10.32 -11.21 -1.53
C GLU A 307 10.92 -11.55 -2.91
N ASP A 308 12.19 -11.97 -2.97
CA ASP A 308 12.82 -12.40 -4.22
C ASP A 308 12.40 -13.83 -4.58
N ASN A 309 11.41 -13.94 -5.46
CA ASN A 309 10.81 -15.23 -5.85
C ASN A 309 11.76 -16.16 -6.60
N GLU A 310 12.84 -15.64 -7.18
CA GLU A 310 13.83 -16.44 -7.92
C GLU A 310 14.86 -17.10 -6.99
N PHE A 311 14.92 -16.68 -5.72
CA PHE A 311 15.86 -17.20 -4.73
C PHE A 311 15.23 -18.24 -3.79
N ASP A 312 15.91 -19.38 -3.61
CA ASP A 312 15.49 -20.40 -2.64
C ASP A 312 16.00 -20.09 -1.23
N TYR A 313 15.19 -19.34 -0.47
CA TYR A 313 15.48 -18.95 0.92
C TYR A 313 15.61 -20.12 1.90
N SER A 314 15.10 -21.32 1.56
CA SER A 314 15.22 -22.48 2.45
C SER A 314 16.68 -22.86 2.72
N THR A 315 17.58 -22.51 1.80
CA THR A 315 19.02 -22.74 1.91
C THR A 315 19.71 -21.84 2.95
N VAL A 316 19.09 -20.71 3.29
CA VAL A 316 19.65 -19.68 4.19
C VAL A 316 18.89 -19.61 5.51
N ASP A 317 17.55 -19.58 5.46
CA ASP A 317 16.70 -19.31 6.61
C ASP A 317 16.82 -20.36 7.72
N PHE A 318 17.14 -21.60 7.37
CA PHE A 318 17.30 -22.70 8.33
C PHE A 318 18.78 -23.02 8.65
N ASN A 319 19.72 -22.24 8.12
CA ASN A 319 21.14 -22.49 8.33
C ASN A 319 21.72 -21.65 9.48
N GLU A 320 22.12 -22.32 10.55
CA GLU A 320 22.72 -21.71 11.75
C GLU A 320 24.13 -21.13 11.50
N GLU A 321 24.83 -21.51 10.43
CA GLU A 321 26.16 -20.96 10.09
C GLU A 321 26.10 -19.46 9.75
N TYR A 322 24.92 -18.97 9.36
CA TYR A 322 24.65 -17.56 9.11
C TYR A 322 24.12 -16.82 10.35
N ASP A 323 24.02 -17.49 11.51
CA ASP A 323 23.80 -16.78 12.77
C ASP A 323 25.07 -16.00 13.13
N ASP A 324 24.99 -14.67 13.07
CA ASP A 324 26.07 -13.79 13.51
C ASP A 324 26.09 -13.71 15.05
N MET A 325 26.69 -14.73 15.67
CA MET A 325 26.81 -14.82 17.13
C MET A 325 27.61 -13.66 17.73
N ASP A 326 28.58 -13.12 16.97
CA ASP A 326 29.38 -11.98 17.39
C ASP A 326 28.53 -10.71 17.45
N GLN A 327 27.72 -10.46 16.41
CA GLN A 327 26.76 -9.36 16.41
C GLN A 327 25.72 -9.52 17.52
N GLN A 328 25.18 -10.72 17.73
CA GLN A 328 24.25 -10.96 18.83
C GLN A 328 24.87 -10.65 20.20
N HIS A 329 26.14 -11.01 20.39
CA HIS A 329 26.85 -10.72 21.63
C HIS A 329 27.08 -9.21 21.81
N MET A 330 27.39 -8.48 20.74
CA MET A 330 27.49 -7.01 20.76
C MET A 330 26.14 -6.37 21.08
N ASP A 331 25.05 -6.79 20.41
CA ASP A 331 23.71 -6.26 20.67
C ASP A 331 23.24 -6.54 22.12
N LEU A 332 23.57 -7.72 22.66
CA LEU A 332 23.33 -8.09 24.06
C LEU A 332 24.14 -7.22 25.03
N GLN A 333 25.38 -6.92 24.67
CA GLN A 333 26.28 -6.09 25.46
C GLN A 333 25.84 -4.62 25.45
N ASP A 334 25.51 -4.05 24.29
CA ASP A 334 25.01 -2.68 24.15
C ASP A 334 23.72 -2.51 24.96
N LYS A 335 22.78 -3.47 24.85
CA LYS A 335 21.57 -3.46 25.67
C LYS A 335 21.87 -3.50 27.17
N TYR A 336 22.86 -4.29 27.59
CA TYR A 336 23.29 -4.35 28.98
C TYR A 336 23.90 -3.02 29.46
N PHE A 337 24.67 -2.33 28.61
CA PHE A 337 25.27 -1.04 28.94
C PHE A 337 24.24 0.10 28.95
N ASP A 338 23.27 0.11 28.05
CA ASP A 338 22.18 1.08 28.03
C ASP A 338 21.25 0.93 29.25
N GLU A 339 21.09 -0.30 29.77
CA GLU A 339 20.30 -0.59 30.99
C GLU A 339 21.06 -0.26 32.30
N ASP A 340 22.39 -0.17 32.27
CA ASP A 340 23.27 0.13 33.42
C ASP A 340 23.80 1.59 33.41
N ASP A 341 23.33 2.47 32.53
CA ASP A 341 23.73 3.89 32.51
C ASP A 341 23.20 4.61 33.77
N PRO A 342 24.08 4.98 34.73
CA PRO A 342 23.66 5.48 36.05
C PRO A 342 23.01 6.87 35.99
N ASP A 343 22.97 7.51 34.81
CA ASP A 343 22.28 8.79 34.60
C ASP A 343 20.76 8.63 34.38
N ASP A 344 20.22 7.40 34.25
CA ASP A 344 18.76 7.12 34.18
C ASP A 344 18.13 6.78 35.56
N ASP A 345 18.96 6.73 36.62
CA ASP A 345 18.56 6.37 37.99
C ASP A 345 18.20 7.59 38.88
N GLU A 346 18.02 8.80 38.34
CA GLU A 346 17.66 9.98 39.16
C GLU A 346 16.16 10.10 39.54
N ASP A 347 15.25 9.26 39.03
CA ASP A 347 13.81 9.35 39.36
C ASP A 347 13.12 8.05 39.83
N ARG A 348 13.88 7.03 40.25
CA ARG A 348 13.32 5.89 41.00
C ARG A 348 13.72 5.93 42.48
N GLY A 349 12.94 6.68 43.23
CA GLY A 349 12.99 6.63 44.69
C GLY A 349 12.71 5.22 45.23
N GLY A 350 13.64 4.69 46.02
CA GLY A 350 13.35 3.74 47.11
C GLY A 350 14.09 2.40 47.10
N GLU A 351 14.77 2.15 48.22
CA GLU A 351 15.09 0.83 48.81
C GLU A 351 16.38 0.10 48.39
N GLY A 352 17.50 0.64 48.87
CA GLY A 352 18.52 -0.09 49.64
C GLY A 352 18.96 -1.48 49.16
N HIS A 353 19.92 -1.53 48.24
CA HIS A 353 20.77 -2.71 48.06
C HIS A 353 22.14 -2.46 48.71
N THR A 354 22.30 -2.86 49.97
CA THR A 354 23.61 -2.89 50.64
C THR A 354 24.42 -4.07 50.10
N GLY A 355 25.15 -3.85 49.01
CA GLY A 355 26.17 -4.78 48.51
C GLY A 355 27.39 -4.78 49.41
N TYR A 356 27.55 -5.84 50.20
CA TYR A 356 28.73 -6.11 51.02
C TYR A 356 29.96 -6.27 50.13
N THR A 357 30.81 -5.24 50.03
CA THR A 357 32.14 -5.34 49.41
C THR A 357 33.04 -6.11 50.36
N GLY A 358 33.25 -7.40 50.06
CA GLY A 358 34.15 -8.26 50.82
C GLY A 358 35.58 -7.75 50.76
N GLU A 359 36.03 -7.09 51.83
CA GLU A 359 37.45 -6.84 52.08
C GLU A 359 38.13 -8.18 52.42
N LEU A 360 39.05 -8.59 51.56
CA LEU A 360 39.98 -9.69 51.82
C LEU A 360 41.15 -9.13 52.64
N ASP A 361 41.13 -9.38 53.94
CA ASP A 361 42.31 -9.25 54.79
C ASP A 361 43.36 -10.30 54.35
N TYR A 362 44.53 -9.82 53.92
CA TYR A 362 45.72 -10.61 53.66
C TYR A 362 46.65 -10.66 54.88
#